data_AF-A0A3M1JEL9-F1
#
_entry.id   AF-A0A3M1JEL9-F1
#
_cell.length_a   1.000
_cell.length_b   1.000
_cell.length_c   1.000
_cell.angle_alpha   90.00
_cell.angle_beta   90.00
_cell.angle_gamma   90.00
#
_symmetry.space_group_name_H-M   'P 1'
#
loop_
_entity.id
_entity.type
_entity.pdbx_description
1 polymer ?
#
loop_
_entity_poly.entity_id
_entity_poly.type
_entity_poly.pdbx_seq_one_letter_code
_entity_poly.pdbx_strand_id
1 'polypeptide(L)'
;MTSADDHTDAGRQRRIWRLTGFDERGVLVEIEIPEPDSETDTTPFRPSIVIGRDPDHCDCAVQEPTVSRVHAEFRFFRDEGLFIRDLDSTNGTYVDGHEVNADYYPLRSGSEIELGKFVLSISIRH
;
A
#
# COMPACT_ATOMS: atom_id res chain seq x y z
N MET A 1 -25.02 32.60 -26.46
CA MET A 1 -23.57 32.56 -26.74
C MET A 1 -22.90 32.85 -25.40
N THR A 2 -22.37 31.90 -24.64
CA THR A 2 -21.99 30.50 -24.84
C THR A 2 -22.06 29.80 -23.47
N SER A 3 -22.37 28.51 -23.48
CA SER A 3 -22.42 27.50 -22.40
C SER A 3 -21.41 27.76 -21.27
N ALA A 4 -21.77 27.71 -19.98
CA ALA A 4 -22.12 26.52 -19.20
C ALA A 4 -21.07 25.39 -19.35
N ASP A 5 -19.87 25.62 -18.80
CA ASP A 5 -18.92 24.55 -18.50
C ASP A 5 -19.36 23.86 -17.21
N ASP A 6 -20.40 23.04 -17.34
CA ASP A 6 -20.78 22.03 -16.36
C ASP A 6 -19.73 20.90 -16.43
N HIS A 7 -18.65 21.03 -15.66
CA HIS A 7 -17.80 19.87 -15.38
C HIS A 7 -18.58 18.95 -14.45
N THR A 8 -19.40 18.08 -15.07
CA THR A 8 -19.95 16.91 -14.40
C THR A 8 -18.78 16.05 -13.94
N ASP A 9 -18.35 16.24 -12.70
CA ASP A 9 -17.56 15.28 -11.94
C ASP A 9 -18.44 14.03 -11.76
N ALA A 10 -18.41 13.18 -12.78
CA ALA A 10 -19.18 11.96 -12.82
C ALA A 10 -18.58 10.98 -11.81
N GLY A 11 -19.02 11.13 -10.56
CA GLY A 11 -18.90 10.22 -9.41
C GLY A 11 -18.02 9.00 -9.64
N ARG A 12 -16.71 9.20 -9.81
CA ARG A 12 -15.78 8.09 -9.91
C ARG A 12 -15.67 7.54 -8.50
N GLN A 13 -16.30 6.37 -8.28
CA GLN A 13 -16.14 5.64 -7.04
C GLN A 13 -14.65 5.53 -6.72
N ARG A 14 -14.25 6.12 -5.59
CA ARG A 14 -12.88 6.14 -5.10
C ARG A 14 -12.41 4.70 -4.91
N ARG A 15 -11.39 4.30 -5.66
CA ARG A 15 -10.79 2.98 -5.45
C ARG A 15 -10.00 3.00 -4.15
N ILE A 16 -10.16 1.95 -3.35
CA ILE A 16 -9.39 1.74 -2.13
C ILE A 16 -8.63 0.44 -2.26
N TRP A 17 -7.30 0.54 -2.19
CA TRP A 17 -6.43 -0.62 -2.06
C TRP A 17 -6.46 -1.05 -0.60
N ARG A 18 -6.90 -2.28 -0.35
CA ARG A 18 -6.93 -2.87 0.98
C ARG A 18 -5.89 -3.98 1.04
N LEU A 19 -4.99 -3.89 2.01
CA LEU A 19 -4.00 -4.91 2.34
C LEU A 19 -4.40 -5.51 3.68
N THR A 20 -4.52 -6.83 3.74
CA THR A 20 -4.92 -7.55 4.96
C THR A 20 -3.99 -8.71 5.24
N GLY A 21 -3.62 -8.89 6.50
CA GLY A 21 -2.80 -10.01 6.97
C GLY A 21 -2.99 -10.24 8.46
N PHE A 22 -2.38 -11.29 8.98
CA PHE A 22 -2.38 -11.59 10.42
C PHE A 22 -0.95 -11.60 10.93
N ASP A 23 -0.70 -10.93 12.05
CA ASP A 23 0.61 -10.96 12.71
C ASP A 23 0.86 -12.30 13.44
N GLU A 24 2.01 -12.46 14.09
CA GLU A 24 2.38 -13.69 14.79
C GLU A 24 1.40 -14.08 15.92
N ARG A 25 0.62 -13.10 16.40
CA ARG A 25 -0.37 -13.26 17.49
C ARG A 25 -1.75 -13.59 16.94
N GLY A 26 -1.93 -13.65 15.63
CA GLY A 26 -3.21 -13.83 14.97
C GLY A 26 -4.09 -12.58 14.98
N VAL A 27 -3.50 -11.40 15.20
CA VAL A 27 -4.23 -10.12 15.13
C VAL A 27 -4.31 -9.67 13.68
N LEU A 28 -5.52 -9.31 13.23
CA LEU A 28 -5.73 -8.76 11.89
C LEU A 28 -5.06 -7.39 11.78
N VAL A 29 -4.19 -7.27 10.78
CA VAL A 29 -3.62 -6.02 10.32
C VAL A 29 -4.33 -5.65 9.02
N GLU A 30 -4.92 -4.46 8.97
CA GLU A 30 -5.63 -3.94 7.81
C GLU A 30 -5.13 -2.55 7.48
N ILE A 31 -4.72 -2.35 6.24
CA ILE A 31 -4.23 -1.07 5.72
C ILE A 31 -5.11 -0.71 4.52
N GLU A 32 -5.63 0.51 4.53
CA GLU A 32 -6.41 1.06 3.43
C GLU A 32 -5.66 2.23 2.81
N ILE A 33 -5.36 2.11 1.52
CA ILE A 33 -4.69 3.11 0.71
C ILE A 33 -5.68 3.59 -0.34
N PRO A 34 -6.36 4.71 -0.10
CA PRO A 34 -7.31 5.23 -1.04
C PRO A 34 -6.60 5.91 -2.22
N GLU A 35 -7.08 5.69 -3.43
CA GLU A 35 -6.60 6.42 -4.60
C GLU A 35 -6.96 7.92 -4.46
N PRO A 36 -6.12 8.85 -4.93
CA PRO A 36 -6.45 10.26 -4.89
C PRO A 36 -7.57 10.56 -5.91
N ASP A 37 -8.64 11.22 -5.45
CA ASP A 37 -9.82 11.48 -6.28
C ASP A 37 -9.58 12.58 -7.33
N SER A 38 -8.66 13.53 -7.06
CA SER A 38 -8.24 14.61 -7.97
C SER A 38 -7.00 15.33 -7.46
N GLU A 39 -6.41 16.23 -8.25
CA GLU A 39 -5.37 17.17 -7.77
C GLU A 39 -5.86 18.09 -6.64
N THR A 40 -7.18 18.22 -6.48
CA THR A 40 -7.85 19.10 -5.52
C THR A 40 -8.25 18.42 -4.20
N ASP A 41 -7.94 17.13 -4.01
CA ASP A 41 -8.20 16.44 -2.73
C ASP A 41 -7.34 17.08 -1.64
N THR A 42 -7.99 17.87 -0.76
CA THR A 42 -7.33 18.58 0.35
C THR A 42 -6.94 17.67 1.50
N THR A 43 -7.36 16.39 1.47
CA THR A 43 -6.89 15.39 2.43
C THR A 43 -5.40 15.15 2.18
N PRO A 44 -4.51 15.17 3.19
CA PRO A 44 -3.10 14.90 2.98
C PRO A 44 -2.93 13.47 2.45
N PHE A 45 -2.80 13.36 1.13
CA PHE A 45 -2.42 12.14 0.44
C PHE A 45 -1.00 11.79 0.90
N ARG A 46 -0.86 10.74 1.72
CA ARG A 46 0.45 10.15 1.95
C ARG A 46 0.69 9.21 0.77
N PRO A 47 1.50 9.60 -0.23
CA PRO A 47 1.77 8.74 -1.37
C PRO A 47 2.52 7.48 -0.94
N SER A 48 3.00 7.41 0.30
CA SER A 48 3.84 6.37 0.86
C SER A 48 3.28 5.89 2.19
N ILE A 49 3.30 4.58 2.42
CA ILE A 49 3.10 3.94 3.71
C ILE A 49 4.28 3.01 3.96
N VAL A 50 4.96 3.18 5.09
CA VAL A 50 6.05 2.29 5.50
C VAL A 50 5.52 1.24 6.48
N ILE A 51 5.82 -0.03 6.19
CA ILE A 51 5.55 -1.15 7.08
C ILE A 51 6.86 -1.65 7.68
N GLY A 52 6.82 -1.96 8.97
CA GLY A 52 7.92 -2.58 9.69
C GLY A 52 7.52 -2.91 11.12
N ARG A 53 8.48 -3.28 11.95
CA ARG A 53 8.26 -3.61 13.36
C ARG A 53 8.43 -2.41 14.30
N ASP A 54 9.00 -1.31 13.82
CA ASP A 54 9.30 -0.13 14.61
C ASP A 54 8.17 0.92 14.52
N PRO A 55 7.39 1.14 15.60
CA PRO A 55 6.27 2.09 15.61
C PRO A 55 6.70 3.57 15.54
N ASP A 56 7.96 3.88 15.80
CA ASP A 56 8.45 5.26 15.72
C ASP A 56 8.83 5.65 14.29
N HIS A 57 9.07 4.67 13.41
CA HIS A 57 9.57 4.87 12.05
C HIS A 57 8.63 4.35 10.96
N CYS A 58 7.57 3.63 11.31
CA CYS A 58 6.63 3.03 10.35
C CYS A 58 5.23 3.59 10.51
N ASP A 59 4.54 3.78 9.40
CA ASP A 59 3.11 4.12 9.38
C ASP A 59 2.26 2.92 9.87
N CYS A 60 2.70 1.70 9.58
CA CYS A 60 2.11 0.47 10.09
C CYS A 60 3.17 -0.39 10.79
N ALA A 61 3.09 -0.44 12.11
CA ALA A 61 3.94 -1.30 12.93
C ALA A 61 3.27 -2.66 13.14
N VAL A 62 3.97 -3.73 12.77
CA VAL A 62 3.49 -5.11 12.93
C VAL A 62 4.31 -5.86 13.97
N GLN A 63 3.65 -6.71 14.75
CA GLN A 63 4.31 -7.60 15.71
C GLN A 63 4.67 -8.91 15.00
N GLU A 64 5.74 -8.87 14.21
CA GLU A 64 6.29 -10.06 13.56
C GLU A 64 7.83 -10.01 13.66
N PRO A 65 8.50 -10.93 14.39
CA PRO A 65 9.94 -10.90 14.62
C PRO A 65 10.75 -11.02 13.34
N THR A 66 10.21 -11.67 12.32
CA THR A 66 10.84 -11.79 11.00
C THR A 66 10.67 -10.53 10.14
N VAL A 67 9.85 -9.57 10.55
CA VAL A 67 9.76 -8.25 9.91
C VAL A 67 10.84 -7.33 10.49
N SER A 68 11.53 -6.64 9.59
CA SER A 68 12.57 -5.66 9.92
C SER A 68 11.95 -4.43 10.58
N ARG A 69 12.75 -3.66 11.33
CA ARG A 69 12.27 -2.44 12.00
C ARG A 69 11.58 -1.49 11.03
N VAL A 70 12.21 -1.26 9.89
CA VAL A 70 11.67 -0.60 8.70
C VAL A 70 11.90 -1.61 7.57
N HIS A 71 10.84 -2.11 6.93
CA HIS A 71 10.95 -3.30 6.09
C HIS A 71 10.60 -3.03 4.62
N ALA A 72 9.43 -2.46 4.37
CA ALA A 72 8.99 -2.16 3.01
C ALA A 72 8.22 -0.84 2.95
N GLU A 73 8.29 -0.18 1.80
CA GLU A 73 7.49 1.00 1.48
C GLU A 73 6.49 0.68 0.39
N PHE A 74 5.23 0.96 0.67
CA PHE A 74 4.15 0.99 -0.31
C PHE A 74 4.04 2.41 -0.83
N ARG A 75 4.16 2.60 -2.14
CA ARG A 75 4.04 3.90 -2.77
C ARG A 75 3.01 3.89 -3.87
N PHE A 76 2.11 4.86 -3.84
CA PHE A 76 1.15 5.10 -4.90
C PHE A 76 1.69 6.13 -5.88
N PHE A 77 1.65 5.77 -7.17
CA PHE A 77 1.98 6.63 -8.29
C PHE A 77 0.71 6.88 -9.10
N ARG A 78 0.32 8.16 -9.28
CA ARG A 78 -1.02 8.56 -9.77
C ARG A 78 -1.49 7.83 -11.03
N ASP A 79 -0.58 7.60 -11.98
CA ASP A 79 -0.91 6.99 -13.27
C ASP A 79 -0.52 5.50 -13.38
N GLU A 80 0.18 4.98 -12.37
CA GLU A 80 0.75 3.62 -12.43
C GLU A 80 0.13 2.68 -11.38
N GLY A 81 -0.46 3.21 -10.30
CA GLY A 81 -1.09 2.46 -9.22
C GLY A 81 -0.19 2.31 -8.00
N LEU A 82 -0.40 1.21 -7.25
CA LEU A 82 0.35 0.92 -6.03
C LEU A 82 1.58 0.06 -6.34
N PHE A 83 2.70 0.43 -5.74
CA PHE A 83 3.97 -0.27 -5.83
C PHE A 83 4.51 -0.56 -4.44
N ILE A 84 5.42 -1.52 -4.36
CA ILE A 84 6.19 -1.83 -3.16
C ILE A 84 7.68 -1.80 -3.49
N ARG A 85 8.50 -1.43 -2.52
CA ARG A 85 9.94 -1.70 -2.56
C ARG A 85 10.42 -2.21 -1.21
N ASP A 86 11.46 -3.03 -1.25
CA ASP A 86 12.17 -3.47 -0.07
C ASP A 86 13.08 -2.34 0.45
N LEU A 87 13.17 -2.18 1.77
CA LEU A 87 14.00 -1.16 2.42
C LEU A 87 15.25 -1.76 3.08
N ASP A 88 15.92 -2.67 2.37
CA ASP A 88 17.10 -3.43 2.85
C ASP A 88 16.73 -4.33 4.05
N SER A 89 15.64 -5.07 3.87
CA SER A 89 15.11 -5.93 4.91
C SER A 89 15.95 -7.19 5.11
N THR A 90 15.86 -7.80 6.30
CA THR A 90 16.72 -8.94 6.66
C THR A 90 16.26 -10.25 6.04
N ASN A 91 14.94 -10.43 5.86
CA ASN A 91 14.35 -11.66 5.33
C ASN A 91 13.83 -11.50 3.89
N GLY A 92 13.95 -10.29 3.32
CA GLY A 92 13.45 -9.96 2.00
C GLY A 92 11.95 -9.67 1.98
N THR A 93 11.55 -9.04 0.88
CA THR A 93 10.17 -8.80 0.50
C THR A 93 9.87 -9.61 -0.76
N TYR A 94 8.72 -10.28 -0.81
CA TYR A 94 8.29 -11.04 -2.00
C TYR A 94 6.88 -10.65 -2.41
N VAL A 95 6.62 -10.68 -3.71
CA VAL A 95 5.28 -10.50 -4.30
C VAL A 95 5.00 -11.69 -5.20
N ASP A 96 3.94 -12.44 -4.90
CA ASP A 96 3.56 -13.65 -5.63
C ASP A 96 4.76 -14.61 -5.83
N GLY A 97 5.57 -14.79 -4.77
CA GLY A 97 6.79 -15.60 -4.75
C GLY A 97 8.02 -15.01 -5.45
N HIS A 98 7.94 -13.80 -6.00
CA HIS A 98 9.06 -13.11 -6.65
C HIS A 98 9.71 -12.12 -5.69
N GLU A 99 11.03 -12.18 -5.55
CA GLU A 99 11.79 -11.27 -4.69
C GLU A 99 11.71 -9.83 -5.22
N VAL A 100 11.38 -8.91 -4.31
CA VAL A 100 11.36 -7.46 -4.53
C VAL A 100 12.64 -6.88 -3.95
N ASN A 101 13.27 -6.00 -4.71
CA ASN A 101 14.51 -5.33 -4.32
C ASN A 101 14.23 -3.85 -3.97
N ALA A 102 15.27 -3.01 -3.97
CA ALA A 102 15.16 -1.59 -3.66
C ALA A 102 14.39 -0.77 -4.72
N ASP A 103 14.17 -1.33 -5.91
CA ASP A 103 13.37 -0.72 -6.96
C ASP A 103 11.87 -0.99 -6.73
N TYR A 104 11.03 -0.08 -7.23
CA TYR A 104 9.58 -0.23 -7.08
C TYR A 104 9.04 -1.36 -7.97
N TYR A 105 8.39 -2.34 -7.33
CA TYR A 105 7.68 -3.44 -7.95
C TYR A 105 6.17 -3.17 -7.99
N PRO A 106 5.49 -3.33 -9.13
CA PRO A 106 4.06 -3.03 -9.27
C PRO A 106 3.20 -4.06 -8.56
N LEU A 107 2.19 -3.60 -7.81
CA LEU A 107 1.20 -4.45 -7.15
C LEU A 107 -0.10 -4.54 -7.94
N ARG A 108 -0.82 -5.65 -7.77
CA ARG A 108 -2.12 -5.89 -8.40
C ARG A 108 -3.14 -6.37 -7.37
N SER A 109 -4.42 -6.19 -7.70
CA SER A 109 -5.47 -6.83 -6.94
C SER A 109 -5.29 -8.35 -6.98
N GLY A 110 -5.41 -9.00 -5.82
CA GLY A 110 -5.20 -10.44 -5.66
C GLY A 110 -3.76 -10.84 -5.41
N SER A 111 -2.77 -9.94 -5.50
CA SER A 111 -1.39 -10.27 -5.16
C SER A 111 -1.23 -10.62 -3.68
N GLU A 112 -0.33 -11.55 -3.42
CA GLU A 112 0.16 -11.90 -2.08
C GLU A 112 1.55 -11.29 -1.88
N ILE A 113 1.77 -10.69 -0.72
CA ILE A 113 3.03 -10.06 -0.35
C ILE A 113 3.55 -10.74 0.91
N GLU A 114 4.82 -11.12 0.89
CA GLU A 114 5.51 -11.70 2.03
C GLU A 114 6.58 -10.73 2.54
N LEU A 115 6.47 -10.33 3.80
CA LEU A 115 7.46 -9.53 4.53
C LEU A 115 8.04 -10.43 5.63
N GLY A 116 9.14 -11.13 5.36
CA GLY A 116 9.53 -12.27 6.20
C GLY A 116 8.43 -13.32 6.26
N LYS A 117 7.87 -13.60 7.45
CA LYS A 117 6.72 -14.51 7.63
C LYS A 117 5.37 -13.81 7.66
N PHE A 118 5.35 -12.48 7.64
CA PHE A 118 4.09 -11.73 7.62
C PHE A 118 3.57 -11.67 6.19
N VAL A 119 2.36 -12.20 5.98
CA VAL A 119 1.73 -12.29 4.67
C VAL A 119 0.57 -11.32 4.57
N LEU A 120 0.54 -10.51 3.52
CA LEU A 120 -0.52 -9.58 3.18
C LEU A 120 -1.17 -9.97 1.85
N SER A 121 -2.50 -10.03 1.81
CA SER A 121 -3.26 -10.16 0.58
C SER A 121 -3.81 -8.80 0.13
N ILE A 122 -3.73 -8.51 -1.16
CA ILE A 122 -4.23 -7.27 -1.75
C ILE A 122 -5.64 -7.46 -2.33
N SER A 123 -6.53 -6.53 -2.04
CA SER A 123 -7.82 -6.39 -2.73
C SER A 123 -8.06 -4.93 -3.10
N ILE A 124 -8.85 -4.69 -4.15
CA ILE A 124 -9.29 -3.33 -4.52
C ILE A 124 -10.81 -3.29 -4.37
N ARG A 125 -11.31 -2.24 -3.72
CA ARG A 125 -12.75 -1.97 -3.56
C ARG A 125 -13.12 -0.66 -4.25
N HIS A 126 -14.39 -0.54 -4.62
CA HIS A 126 -15.02 0.63 -5.24
C HIS A 126 -16.13 1.14 -4.33
#